data_AF-A0A924EM19-F1
#
_entry.id   AF-A0A924EM19-F1
#
_cell.length_a   1.000
_cell.length_b   1.000
_cell.length_c   1.000
_cell.angle_alpha   90.00
_cell.angle_beta   90.00
_cell.angle_gamma   90.00
#
_symmetry.space_group_name_H-M   'P 1'
#
loop_
_entity.id
_entity.type
_entity.pdbx_description
1 polymer ?
#
loop_
_entity_poly.entity_id
_entity_poly.type
_entity_poly.pdbx_seq_one_letter_code
_entity_poly.pdbx_strand_id
1 'polypeptide(L)' 'MERKFGSAEILARIEFGLKLASRRFLEQRAANDQTIIISENGAIKHVPAKDVLRKRDMEDLAEYLKNANLGQ' A
#
# COMPACT_ATOMS: atom_id res chain seq x y z
N MET A 1 0.75 28.81 19.37
CA MET A 1 0.69 29.04 17.92
C MET A 1 0.04 27.80 17.30
N GLU A 2 -1.28 27.83 17.04
CA GLU A 2 -1.96 26.70 16.41
C GLU A 2 -1.55 26.63 14.93
N ARG A 3 -0.91 25.53 14.53
CA ARG A 3 -0.61 25.28 13.11
C ARG A 3 -1.93 24.90 12.43
N LYS A 4 -2.49 25.82 11.63
CA LYS A 4 -3.58 25.49 10.72
C LYS A 4 -2.98 24.74 9.53
N PHE A 5 -3.19 23.43 9.50
CA PHE A 5 -2.79 22.60 8.37
C PHE A 5 -3.73 22.85 7.18
N GLY A 6 -3.17 22.96 5.97
CA GLY A 6 -3.98 23.01 4.74
C GLY A 6 -4.70 21.67 4.51
N SER A 7 -5.86 21.69 3.85
CA SER A 7 -6.62 20.47 3.56
C SER A 7 -5.80 19.42 2.80
N ALA A 8 -4.94 19.85 1.88
CA ALA A 8 -4.03 18.96 1.15
C ALA A 8 -3.01 18.25 2.06
N GLU A 9 -2.47 18.94 3.07
CA GLU A 9 -1.52 18.36 4.02
C GLU A 9 -2.19 17.34 4.95
N ILE A 10 -3.43 17.62 5.37
CA ILE A 10 -4.23 16.67 6.14
C ILE A 10 -4.51 15.41 5.33
N LEU A 11 -4.93 15.56 4.07
CA LEU A 11 -5.19 14.43 3.19
C LEU A 11 -3.94 13.58 2.94
N ALA A 12 -2.79 14.22 2.71
CA ALA A 12 -1.52 13.52 2.54
C ALA A 12 -1.13 12.69 3.77
N ARG A 13 -1.36 13.22 4.98
CA ARG A 13 -1.10 12.49 6.23
C ARG A 13 -2.06 11.33 6.44
N ILE A 14 -3.34 11.49 6.10
CA ILE A 14 -4.33 10.42 6.15
C ILE A 14 -3.95 9.30 5.19
N GLU A 15 -3.61 9.66 3.94
CA GLU A 15 -3.21 8.69 2.93
C GLU A 15 -1.96 7.92 3.36
N PHE A 16 -0.95 8.61 3.89
CA PHE A 16 0.25 7.98 4.43
C PHE A 16 -0.09 7.00 5.57
N GLY A 17 -0.94 7.41 6.52
CA GLY A 17 -1.38 6.57 7.63
C GLY A 17 -2.11 5.31 7.16
N LEU A 18 -3.00 5.44 6.18
CA LEU A 18 -3.73 4.31 5.58
C LEU A 18 -2.79 3.36 4.84
N LYS A 19 -1.84 3.89 4.06
CA LYS A 19 -0.81 3.09 3.38
C LYS A 19 -0.01 2.27 4.39
N LEU A 20 0.44 2.89 5.48
CA LEU A 20 1.20 2.22 6.54
C LEU A 20 0.38 1.14 7.27
N ALA A 21 -0.85 1.45 7.65
CA ALA A 21 -1.74 0.50 8.34
C ALA A 21 -2.04 -0.72 7.47
N SER A 22 -2.36 -0.49 6.19
CA SER A 22 -2.59 -1.55 5.19
C SER A 22 -1.36 -2.45 5.03
N ARG A 23 -0.15 -1.86 4.97
CA ARG A 23 1.09 -2.64 4.84
C ARG A 23 1.34 -3.52 6.06
N ARG A 24 1.25 -2.97 7.28
CA ARG A 24 1.42 -3.73 8.53
C ARG A 24 0.43 -4.89 8.64
N PHE A 25 -0.82 -4.66 8.24
CA PHE A 25 -1.83 -5.72 8.18
C PHE A 25 -1.40 -6.86 7.25
N LEU A 26 -0.97 -6.54 6.02
CA LEU A 26 -0.50 -7.55 5.06
C LEU A 26 0.73 -8.30 5.55
N GLU A 27 1.71 -7.60 6.13
CA GLU A 27 2.91 -8.20 6.72
C GLU A 27 2.56 -9.19 7.83
N GLN A 28 1.66 -8.82 8.74
CA GLN A 28 1.18 -9.72 9.80
C GLN A 28 0.47 -10.94 9.21
N ARG A 29 -0.40 -10.77 8.21
CA ARG A 29 -1.08 -11.90 7.55
C ARG A 29 -0.08 -12.81 6.82
N ALA A 30 0.89 -12.22 6.12
CA ALA A 30 1.91 -12.96 5.38
C ALA A 30 2.83 -13.76 6.30
N ALA A 31 3.23 -13.19 7.45
CA ALA A 31 4.03 -13.87 8.47
C ALA A 31 3.32 -15.09 9.08
N ASN A 32 1.98 -15.15 8.97
CA ASN A 32 1.16 -16.26 9.44
C ASN A 32 0.64 -17.15 8.29
N ASP A 33 1.19 -17.03 7.07
CA ASP A 33 0.76 -17.74 5.85
C ASP A 33 -0.76 -17.63 5.55
N GLN A 34 -1.37 -16.51 5.95
CA GLN A 34 -2.81 -16.31 5.80
C GLN A 34 -3.17 -15.78 4.40
N THR A 35 -4.40 -16.07 3.99
CA THR A 35 -5.00 -15.50 2.78
C THR A 35 -5.81 -14.25 3.12
N ILE A 36 -5.91 -13.36 2.14
CA ILE A 36 -6.80 -12.20 2.17
C ILE A 36 -7.82 -12.32 1.05
N ILE A 37 -8.99 -11.76 1.32
CA ILE A 37 -10.10 -11.74 0.38
C ILE A 37 -10.06 -10.40 -0.34
N ILE A 38 -10.00 -10.45 -1.67
CA ILE A 38 -10.06 -9.27 -2.53
C ILE A 38 -11.22 -9.40 -3.51
N SER A 39 -11.85 -8.27 -3.81
CA SER A 39 -12.84 -8.17 -4.89
C SER A 39 -12.13 -7.60 -6.11
N GLU A 40 -12.08 -8.37 -7.19
CA GLU A 40 -11.49 -7.96 -8.46
C GLU A 40 -12.52 -8.16 -9.57
N ASN A 41 -12.95 -7.06 -10.22
CA ASN A 41 -13.98 -7.08 -11.27
C ASN A 41 -15.30 -7.76 -10.84
N GLY A 42 -15.71 -7.57 -9.59
CA GLY A 42 -16.92 -8.18 -9.03
C GLY A 42 -16.77 -9.66 -8.63
N ALA A 43 -15.61 -10.27 -8.89
CA ALA A 43 -15.29 -11.62 -8.42
C ALA A 43 -14.53 -11.57 -7.09
N ILE A 44 -14.93 -12.42 -6.15
CA ILE A 44 -14.24 -12.61 -4.88
C ILE A 44 -13.11 -13.61 -5.07
N LYS A 45 -11.89 -13.23 -4.71
CA LYS A 45 -10.69 -14.09 -4.78
C LYS A 45 -10.02 -14.19 -3.42
N HIS A 46 -9.52 -15.38 -3.11
CA HIS A 46 -8.67 -15.62 -1.94
C HIS A 46 -7.22 -15.65 -2.43
N VAL A 47 -6.40 -14.73 -1.92
CA VAL A 47 -5.02 -14.58 -2.35
C VAL A 47 -4.10 -14.66 -1.13
N PRO A 48 -3.00 -15.41 -1.17
CA PRO A 48 -2.01 -15.39 -0.09
C PRO A 48 -1.52 -13.96 0.17
N ALA A 49 -1.50 -13.53 1.43
CA ALA A 49 -1.11 -12.17 1.78
C ALA A 49 0.32 -11.83 1.33
N LYS A 50 1.23 -12.82 1.32
CA LYS A 50 2.60 -12.70 0.81
C LYS A 50 2.67 -12.31 -0.67
N ASP A 51 1.74 -12.80 -1.48
CA ASP A 51 1.72 -12.53 -2.92
C ASP A 51 1.22 -11.11 -3.19
N VAL A 52 0.27 -10.64 -2.38
CA VAL A 52 -0.23 -9.26 -2.43
C VAL A 52 0.85 -8.28 -1.97
N LEU A 53 1.57 -8.59 -0.89
CA LEU A 53 2.68 -7.76 -0.42
C LEU A 53 3.78 -7.65 -1.49
N ARG A 54 4.16 -8.79 -2.11
CA ARG A 54 5.18 -8.81 -3.18
C ARG A 54 4.78 -7.97 -4.40
N LYS A 55 3.51 -8.05 -4.83
CA LYS A 55 3.01 -7.21 -5.94
C LYS A 55 3.14 -5.72 -5.61
N ARG A 56 2.73 -5.35 -4.40
CA ARG A 56 2.82 -3.96 -3.93
C ARG A 56 4.25 -3.46 -3.86
N ASP A 57 5.18 -4.27 -3.36
CA ASP A 57 6.61 -3.92 -3.32
C ASP A 57 7.18 -3.69 -4.73
N MET A 58 6.75 -4.46 -5.73
CA MET A 58 7.16 -4.22 -7.13
C MET A 58 6.57 -2.93 -7.69
N GLU A 59 5.33 -2.59 -7.36
CA GLU A 59 4.68 -1.35 -7.78
C GLU A 59 5.37 -0.13 -7.15
N ASP A 60 5.61 -0.17 -5.84
CA ASP A 60 6.33 0.87 -5.10
C ASP A 60 7.76 1.06 -5.67
N LEU A 61 8.46 -0.04 -6.01
CA LEU A 61 9.77 0.01 -6.65
C LEU A 61 9.69 0.62 -8.06
N ALA A 62 8.70 0.23 -8.86
CA ALA A 62 8.51 0.78 -10.20
C ALA A 62 8.20 2.29 -10.17
N GLU A 63 7.42 2.74 -9.20
CA GLU A 63 7.15 4.17 -8.96
C GLU A 63 8.43 4.91 -8.57
N TYR A 64 9.22 4.36 -7.64
CA TYR A 64 10.50 4.93 -7.24
C TYR A 64 11.46 5.10 -8.43
N LEU A 65 11.61 4.05 -9.25
CA LEU A 65 12.50 4.07 -10.42
C LEU A 65 12.07 5.09 -11.48
N LYS A 66 10.75 5.25 -11.71
CA LYS A 66 10.20 6.28 -12.61
C LYS A 66 10.52 7.69 -12.11
N ASN A 67 10.35 7.93 -10.81
CA ASN A 67 10.59 9.25 -10.21
C ASN A 67 12.07 9.60 -10.10
N ALA A 68 12.95 8.59 -10.07
CA ALA A 68 14.40 8.77 -10.01
C ALA A 68 15.07 9.07 -11.37
N ASN A 69 14.32 9.13 -12.49
CA ASN A 69 14.87 9.31 -13.84
C ASN A 69 15.97 8.26 -14.22
N LEU A 70 15.90 7.05 -13.66
CA LEU A 70 16.84 5.96 -13.94
C LEU A 70 16.33 4.98 -15.00
N GLY A 71 15.44 5.44 -15.88
CA GLY A 71 14.72 4.62 -16.87
C GLY A 71 14.79 5.11 -18.30
N GLN A 72 15.79 5.92 -18.67
CA GLN A 72 16.15 6.21 -20.06
C GLN A 72 17.57 5.75 -20.35
#